data_AF-A0A2X3L2K0-F1
#
_entry.id   AF-A0A2X3L2K0-F1
#
_cell.length_a   1.000
_cell.length_b   1.000
_cell.length_c   1.000
_cell.angle_alpha   90.00
_cell.angle_beta   90.00
_cell.angle_gamma   90.00
#
_symmetry.space_group_name_H-M   'P 1'
#
loop_
_entity.id
_entity.type
_entity.pdbx_description
1 polymer ?
#
loop_
_entity_poly.entity_id
_entity_poly.type
_entity_poly.pdbx_seq_one_letter_code
_entity_poly.pdbx_strand_id
1 'polypeptide(L)'
;MYGLPAAAIAIWHSAKPENRAKVGGIMISAALTSFLTGITEPIEFSFMFVAPILYIIHAILAGLAFPICILLGMRDGTSFSHGLIDFIVLSGNSSKLWLFPNCRYLLRDRVLHHLPRTD
;
A
#
# COMPACT_ATOMS: atom_id res chain seq x y z
N MET A 1 1.79 2.56 2.44
CA MET A 1 0.89 2.24 3.57
C MET A 1 0.57 0.75 3.76
N TYR A 2 -0.13 0.04 2.86
CA TYR A 2 -0.69 -1.30 3.19
C TYR A 2 0.13 -2.51 2.73
N GLY A 3 0.87 -2.42 1.62
CA GLY A 3 1.57 -3.57 1.02
C GLY A 3 2.69 -4.14 1.89
N LEU A 4 3.55 -3.28 2.46
CA LEU A 4 4.70 -3.71 3.23
C LEU A 4 4.36 -4.25 4.64
N PRO A 5 3.40 -3.67 5.39
CA PRO A 5 2.91 -4.32 6.60
C PRO A 5 2.34 -5.72 6.33
N ALA A 6 1.64 -5.92 5.21
CA ALA A 6 1.18 -7.25 4.82
C ALA A 6 2.34 -8.20 4.49
N ALA A 7 3.38 -7.72 3.80
CA ALA A 7 4.59 -8.49 3.53
C ALA A 7 5.32 -8.88 4.84
N ALA A 8 5.42 -7.97 5.80
CA ALA A 8 6.02 -8.22 7.11
C ALA A 8 5.25 -9.32 7.90
N ILE A 9 3.92 -9.29 7.86
CA ILE A 9 3.07 -10.35 8.45
C ILE A 9 3.28 -11.69 7.73
N ALA A 10 3.39 -11.68 6.39
CA ALA A 10 3.65 -12.89 5.61
C ALA A 10 5.02 -13.50 5.92
N ILE A 11 6.06 -12.67 6.08
CA ILE A 11 7.40 -13.09 6.51
C ILE A 11 7.33 -13.70 7.91
N TRP A 12 6.61 -13.07 8.85
CA TRP A 12 6.43 -13.60 10.20
C TRP A 12 5.72 -14.97 10.20
N HIS A 13 4.65 -15.11 9.43
CA HIS A 13 3.92 -16.38 9.30
C HIS A 13 4.79 -17.50 8.68
N SER A 14 5.63 -17.14 7.71
CA SER A 14 6.52 -18.07 7.00
C SER A 14 7.78 -18.42 7.79
N ALA A 15 8.06 -17.72 8.90
CA ALA A 15 9.22 -18.00 9.73
C ALA A 15 9.12 -19.37 10.41
N LYS A 16 10.26 -20.07 10.50
CA LYS A 16 10.40 -21.32 11.25
C LYS A 16 9.93 -21.13 12.70
N PRO A 17 9.30 -22.14 13.33
CA PRO A 17 8.79 -22.03 14.70
C PRO A 17 9.83 -21.54 15.70
N GLU A 18 11.08 -22.02 15.58
CA GLU A 18 12.19 -21.62 16.47
C GLU A 18 12.53 -20.11 16.38
N ASN A 19 12.31 -19.48 15.24
CA ASN A 19 12.67 -18.08 14.98
C ASN A 19 11.46 -17.13 14.96
N ARG A 20 10.23 -17.66 15.04
CA ARG A 20 8.99 -16.89 14.84
C ARG A 20 8.84 -15.74 15.84
N ALA A 21 9.26 -15.90 17.09
CA ALA A 21 9.22 -14.83 18.09
C ALA A 21 10.18 -13.67 17.75
N LYS A 22 11.41 -14.00 17.34
CA LYS A 22 12.44 -13.01 16.95
C LYS A 22 12.04 -12.28 15.67
N VAL A 23 11.66 -13.02 14.63
CA VAL A 23 11.24 -12.47 13.35
C VAL A 23 9.98 -11.61 13.52
N GLY A 24 9.00 -12.08 14.30
CA GLY A 24 7.78 -11.33 14.59
C GLY A 24 8.05 -9.97 15.21
N GLY A 25 8.91 -9.90 16.24
CA GLY A 25 9.26 -8.63 16.87
C GLY A 25 9.87 -7.61 15.89
N ILE A 26 10.81 -8.07 15.05
CA ILE A 26 11.47 -7.20 14.06
C ILE A 26 10.47 -6.77 12.97
N MET A 27 9.69 -7.71 12.43
CA MET A 27 8.74 -7.45 11.35
C MET A 27 7.58 -6.56 11.79
N ILE A 28 7.08 -6.70 13.01
CA ILE A 28 6.01 -5.83 13.55
C ILE A 28 6.51 -4.40 13.72
N SER A 29 7.72 -4.23 14.28
CA SER A 29 8.33 -2.89 14.44
C SER A 29 8.51 -2.21 13.08
N ALA A 30 9.10 -2.93 12.12
CA ALA A 30 9.30 -2.43 10.77
C ALA A 30 7.98 -2.12 10.05
N ALA A 31 6.95 -2.97 10.24
CA ALA A 31 5.60 -2.75 9.69
C ALA A 31 4.97 -1.47 10.25
N LEU A 32 5.10 -1.22 11.55
CA LEU A 32 4.56 -0.02 12.17
C LEU A 32 5.27 1.23 11.66
N THR A 33 6.61 1.22 11.57
CA THR A 33 7.38 2.33 11.01
C THR A 33 6.98 2.59 9.56
N SER A 34 6.96 1.55 8.72
CA SER A 34 6.56 1.68 7.31
C SER A 34 5.13 2.16 7.13
N PHE A 35 4.22 1.76 8.01
CA PHE A 35 2.84 2.23 7.98
C PHE A 35 2.72 3.71 8.37
N LEU A 36 3.35 4.12 9.47
CA LEU A 36 3.22 5.47 10.02
C LEU A 36 3.98 6.50 9.19
N THR A 37 5.25 6.25 8.93
CA THR A 37 6.14 7.21 8.27
C THR A 37 6.26 6.96 6.78
N GLY A 38 6.03 5.72 6.32
CA GLY A 38 6.22 5.36 4.92
C GLY A 38 7.62 4.85 4.58
N ILE A 39 8.53 4.77 5.56
CA ILE A 39 9.89 4.25 5.35
C ILE A 39 9.83 2.75 5.07
N THR A 40 10.30 2.32 3.89
CA THR A 40 10.16 0.95 3.38
C THR A 40 11.40 0.08 3.55
N GLU A 41 12.57 0.72 3.65
CA GLU A 41 13.89 0.08 3.63
C GLU A 41 14.05 -1.10 4.60
N PRO A 42 13.60 -1.02 5.88
CA PRO A 42 13.80 -2.11 6.82
C PRO A 42 13.09 -3.42 6.42
N ILE A 43 11.96 -3.32 5.72
CA ILE A 43 11.22 -4.49 5.23
C ILE A 43 11.81 -4.93 3.89
N GLU A 44 12.12 -4.01 2.99
CA GLU A 44 12.68 -4.32 1.67
C GLU A 44 14.03 -5.01 1.75
N PHE A 45 14.90 -4.58 2.67
CA PHE A 45 16.22 -5.19 2.88
C PHE A 45 16.13 -6.64 3.37
N SER A 46 15.03 -7.03 4.01
CA SER A 46 14.84 -8.41 4.49
C SER A 46 14.68 -9.43 3.36
N PHE A 47 14.24 -9.01 2.17
CA PHE A 47 14.02 -9.91 1.04
C PHE A 47 14.73 -9.49 -0.26
N MET A 48 15.19 -8.25 -0.39
CA MET A 48 15.90 -7.75 -1.58
C MET A 48 17.13 -8.60 -1.93
N PHE A 49 17.91 -9.00 -0.92
CA PHE A 49 19.12 -9.80 -1.12
C PHE A 49 18.86 -11.32 -1.12
N VAL A 50 17.76 -11.76 -0.50
CA VAL A 50 17.43 -13.19 -0.33
C VAL A 50 16.60 -13.72 -1.49
N ALA A 51 15.67 -12.90 -2.01
CA ALA A 51 14.70 -13.26 -3.03
C ALA A 51 14.60 -12.14 -4.09
N PRO A 52 15.60 -12.00 -4.98
CA PRO A 52 15.67 -10.90 -5.96
C PRO A 52 14.49 -10.89 -6.93
N ILE A 53 13.96 -12.06 -7.30
CA ILE A 53 12.76 -12.17 -8.16
C ILE A 53 11.53 -11.56 -7.47
N LEU A 54 11.37 -11.82 -6.17
CA LEU A 54 10.27 -11.26 -5.39
C LEU A 54 10.38 -9.74 -5.29
N TYR A 55 11.61 -9.22 -5.18
CA TYR A 55 11.86 -7.78 -5.19
C TYR A 55 11.50 -7.11 -6.52
N ILE A 56 11.79 -7.75 -7.65
CA ILE A 56 11.37 -7.25 -8.96
C ILE A 56 9.84 -7.20 -9.08
N ILE A 57 9.15 -8.27 -8.64
CA ILE A 57 7.67 -8.30 -8.64
C ILE A 57 7.11 -7.17 -7.76
N HIS A 58 7.65 -6.99 -6.56
CA HIS A 58 7.29 -5.89 -5.67
C HIS A 58 7.50 -4.52 -6.33
N ALA A 59 8.64 -4.29 -6.97
CA ALA A 59 8.94 -3.03 -7.66
C ALA A 59 7.94 -2.74 -8.80
N ILE A 60 7.56 -3.76 -9.58
CA ILE A 60 6.54 -3.63 -10.64
C ILE A 60 5.18 -3.29 -10.02
N LEU A 61 4.75 -4.02 -8.99
CA LEU A 61 3.46 -3.78 -8.34
C LEU A 61 3.40 -2.38 -7.69
N ALA A 62 4.48 -1.96 -7.03
CA ALA A 62 4.61 -0.62 -6.45
C ALA A 62 4.57 0.46 -7.54
N GLY A 63 5.26 0.25 -8.66
CA GLY A 63 5.26 1.17 -9.80
C GLY A 63 3.88 1.27 -10.47
N LEU A 64 3.15 0.17 -10.59
CA LEU A 64 1.80 0.14 -11.18
C LEU A 64 0.72 0.75 -10.27
N ALA A 65 0.93 0.82 -8.96
CA ALA A 65 -0.03 1.42 -8.04
C ALA A 65 -0.31 2.90 -8.36
N PHE A 66 0.72 3.67 -8.73
CA PHE A 66 0.59 5.09 -9.07
C PHE A 66 -0.30 5.38 -10.30
N PRO A 67 -0.04 4.81 -11.49
CA PRO A 67 -0.89 5.03 -12.65
C PRO A 67 -2.31 4.52 -12.43
N ILE A 68 -2.51 3.43 -11.68
CA ILE A 68 -3.84 2.95 -11.32
C ILE A 68 -4.58 3.99 -10.46
N CYS A 69 -3.95 4.57 -9.44
CA CYS A 69 -4.53 5.65 -8.63
C CYS A 69 -4.91 6.87 -9.48
N ILE A 70 -4.06 7.26 -10.44
CA ILE A 70 -4.31 8.37 -11.36
C ILE A 70 -5.54 8.08 -12.25
N LEU A 71 -5.63 6.87 -12.83
CA LEU A 71 -6.77 6.44 -13.67
C LEU A 71 -8.09 6.34 -12.88
N LEU A 72 -8.01 6.03 -11.59
CA LEU A 72 -9.15 6.02 -10.68
C LEU A 72 -9.56 7.44 -10.23
N GLY A 73 -8.79 8.46 -10.59
CA GLY A 73 -9.03 9.84 -10.17
C GLY A 73 -8.81 10.04 -8.67
N MET A 74 -8.02 9.18 -8.04
CA MET A 74 -7.59 9.32 -6.64
C MET A 74 -6.47 10.35 -6.60
N ARG A 75 -6.86 11.62 -6.48
CA ARG A 75 -5.95 12.73 -6.19
C ARG A 75 -5.95 12.92 -4.68
N ASP A 76 -5.08 12.15 -4.04
CA ASP A 76 -4.69 12.37 -2.65
C ASP A 76 -3.40 13.19 -2.62
N GLY A 77 -3.30 14.13 -1.69
CA GLY A 77 -2.03 14.76 -1.36
C GLY A 77 -1.16 13.74 -0.65
N THR A 78 -0.40 12.94 -1.39
CA THR A 78 0.69 12.15 -0.81
C THR A 78 2.01 12.81 -1.15
N SER A 79 2.85 13.02 -0.14
CA SER A 79 4.26 13.34 -0.30
C SER A 79 5.06 12.09 -0.70
N PHE A 80 6.39 12.22 -0.78
CA PHE A 80 7.31 11.15 -1.17
C PHE A 80 7.24 9.90 -0.27
N SER A 81 6.82 10.07 0.99
CA SER A 81 6.90 9.03 2.00
C SER A 81 5.73 8.03 1.95
N HIS A 82 4.52 8.44 1.53
CA HIS A 82 3.35 7.54 1.45
C HIS A 82 3.03 6.80 2.78
N GLY A 83 3.23 7.49 3.90
CA GLY A 83 2.90 7.03 5.26
C GLY A 83 1.55 7.55 5.75
N LEU A 84 1.03 6.97 6.84
CA LEU A 84 -0.23 7.40 7.45
C LEU A 84 -0.19 8.86 7.91
N ILE A 85 0.93 9.30 8.48
CA ILE A 85 1.06 10.67 8.98
C ILE A 85 0.91 11.67 7.83
N ASP A 86 1.57 11.38 6.72
CA ASP A 86 1.53 12.19 5.50
C ASP A 86 0.10 12.23 4.92
N PHE A 87 -0.55 11.08 4.85
CA PHE A 87 -1.95 10.97 4.42
C PHE A 87 -2.90 11.78 5.31
N ILE A 88 -2.74 11.75 6.64
CA ILE A 88 -3.58 12.52 7.57
C ILE A 88 -3.33 14.02 7.42
N VAL A 89 -2.07 14.46 7.36
CA VAL A 89 -1.71 15.88 7.32
C VAL A 89 -2.15 16.52 6.01
N LEU A 90 -2.00 15.83 4.88
CA LEU A 90 -2.35 16.34 3.56
C LEU A 90 -3.78 16.00 3.12
N SER A 91 -4.54 15.27 3.95
CA SER A 91 -5.95 14.90 3.69
C SER A 91 -6.86 16.09 3.39
N GLY A 92 -6.51 17.30 3.88
CA GLY A 92 -7.24 18.54 3.61
C GLY A 92 -7.13 19.04 2.16
N ASN A 93 -6.15 18.57 1.38
CA ASN A 93 -5.96 18.92 -0.03
C ASN A 93 -6.47 17.81 -0.99
N SER A 94 -7.10 16.77 -0.45
CA SER A 94 -7.48 15.56 -1.18
C SER A 94 -8.93 15.57 -1.62
N SER A 95 -9.13 15.37 -2.91
CA SER A 95 -10.47 15.45 -3.53
C SER A 95 -11.36 14.22 -3.32
N LYS A 96 -10.80 13.06 -2.93
CA LYS A 96 -11.51 11.78 -2.77
C LYS A 96 -10.90 10.86 -1.69
N LEU A 97 -10.72 11.37 -0.47
CA LEU A 97 -10.14 10.63 0.67
C LEU A 97 -10.92 9.34 1.04
N TRP A 98 -12.24 9.33 0.83
CA TRP A 98 -13.14 8.21 1.18
C TRP A 98 -12.93 6.94 0.34
N LEU A 99 -12.10 7.02 -0.70
CA LEU A 99 -11.91 5.99 -1.70
C LEU A 99 -10.78 5.00 -1.35
N PHE A 100 -9.91 5.36 -0.40
CA PHE A 100 -8.83 4.51 0.10
C PHE A 100 -9.32 3.28 0.91
N PRO A 101 -10.35 3.38 1.77
CA PRO A 101 -10.86 2.22 2.52
C PRO A 101 -11.94 1.41 1.78
N ASN A 102 -12.70 2.04 0.88
CA ASN A 102 -13.90 1.45 0.26
C ASN A 102 -13.79 1.33 -1.26
N CYS A 103 -12.97 0.38 -1.72
CA CYS A 103 -12.90 0.00 -3.14
C CYS A 103 -14.09 -0.90 -3.56
N ARG A 104 -15.32 -0.54 -3.19
CA ARG A 104 -16.55 -1.29 -3.55
C ARG A 104 -17.61 -0.49 -4.30
N TYR A 105 -17.54 0.85 -4.30
CA TYR A 105 -18.54 1.70 -4.96
C TYR A 105 -18.22 2.07 -6.42
N LEU A 106 -16.98 1.89 -6.87
CA LEU A 106 -16.53 2.45 -8.17
C LEU A 106 -16.93 1.67 -9.43
N LEU A 107 -17.36 0.41 -9.29
CA LEU A 107 -17.98 -0.32 -10.41
C LEU A 107 -19.46 0.07 -10.62
N ARG A 108 -20.10 0.73 -9.64
CA ARG A 108 -21.52 1.09 -9.73
C ARG A 108 -21.76 2.41 -10.45
N ASP A 109 -20.91 3.41 -10.22
CA ASP A 109 -21.14 4.75 -10.77
C ASP A 109 -20.55 4.95 -12.16
N ARG A 110 -19.44 4.27 -12.51
CA ARG A 110 -18.82 4.44 -13.84
C ARG A 110 -19.51 3.65 -14.97
N VAL A 111 -20.36 2.67 -14.64
CA VAL A 111 -21.23 1.97 -15.62
C VAL A 111 -22.49 2.78 -15.95
N LEU A 112 -22.98 3.62 -15.03
CA LEU A 112 -24.22 4.39 -15.25
C LEU A 112 -24.00 5.75 -15.94
N HIS A 113 -22.77 6.26 -16.01
CA HIS A 113 -22.46 7.53 -16.69
C HIS A 113 -22.06 7.39 -18.17
N HIS A 114 -22.10 6.17 -18.73
CA HIS A 114 -21.85 5.90 -20.16
C HIS A 114 -23.05 5.31 -20.91
N LEU A 115 -24.23 5.22 -20.29
CA LEU A 115 -25.45 4.99 -21.04
C LEU A 115 -26.03 6.34 -21.48
N PRO A 116 -26.25 6.56 -22.79
CA PRO A 116 -26.93 7.75 -23.27
C PRO A 116 -28.30 7.80 -22.62
N ARG A 117 -28.63 8.93 -21.98
CA ARG A 117 -30.00 9.26 -21.62
C ARG A 117 -30.78 9.41 -22.93
N THR A 118 -31.51 8.37 -23.33
CA THR A 118 -32.70 8.52 -24.16
C THR A 118 -33.88 8.80 -23.23
N ASP A 119 -34.49 9.96 -23.49
CA ASP A 119 -35.81 10.46 -23.11
C ASP A 119 -36.04 10.90 -21.65
#